data_AF-A0A838L5Y8-F1
#
_entry.id   AF-A0A838L5Y8-F1
#
_cell.length_a   1.000
_cell.length_b   1.000
_cell.length_c   1.000
_cell.angle_alpha   90.00
_cell.angle_beta   90.00
_cell.angle_gamma   90.00
#
_symmetry.space_group_name_H-M   'P 1'
#
loop_
_entity.id
_entity.type
_entity.pdbx_description
1 polymer ?
#
loop_
_entity_poly.entity_id
_entity_poly.type
_entity_poly.pdbx_seq_one_letter_code
_entity_poly.pdbx_strand_id
1 'polypeptide(L)' 'MDDTQREGRDLVGEVREAAARHKVSWGLLVPSPHVVDLGAEHIEEMAYQDMADAKRRLRDHICATYGITAAELCSLASL' A
#
# COMPACT_ATOMS: atom_id res chain seq x y z
N MET A 1 -20.75 12.65 9.81
CA MET A 1 -19.81 11.96 8.90
C MET A 1 -19.92 10.50 9.26
N ASP A 2 -20.32 9.65 8.32
CA ASP A 2 -20.58 8.23 8.57
C ASP A 2 -19.30 7.52 9.06
N ASP A 3 -19.43 6.59 10.01
CA ASP A 3 -18.29 5.94 10.65
C ASP A 3 -17.46 5.12 9.64
N THR A 4 -18.14 4.50 8.66
CA THR A 4 -17.53 3.80 7.52
C THR A 4 -16.65 4.74 6.67
N GLN A 5 -17.11 5.97 6.44
CA GLN A 5 -16.35 6.96 5.67
C GLN A 5 -15.13 7.48 6.43
N ARG A 6 -15.18 7.50 7.76
CA ARG A 6 -14.02 7.84 8.60
C ARG A 6 -12.97 6.74 8.52
N GLU A 7 -13.39 5.50 8.76
CA GLU A 7 -12.53 4.33 8.69
C GLU A 7 -11.85 4.20 7.31
N GLY A 8 -12.60 4.37 6.22
CA GLY A 8 -12.03 4.36 4.87
C GLY A 8 -10.98 5.44 4.66
N ARG A 9 -11.14 6.64 5.24
CA ARG A 9 -10.12 7.71 5.16
C ARG A 9 -8.87 7.37 5.96
N ASP A 10 -9.02 6.76 7.13
CA ASP A 10 -7.91 6.35 7.97
C ASP A 10 -7.08 5.27 7.25
N LEU A 11 -7.73 4.26 6.65
CA LEU A 11 -7.09 3.23 5.83
C LEU A 11 -6.33 3.81 4.62
N VAL A 12 -6.88 4.83 3.96
CA VAL A 12 -6.17 5.54 2.88
C VAL A 12 -4.92 6.25 3.41
N GLY A 13 -5.00 6.85 4.60
CA GLY A 13 -3.87 7.46 5.29
C GLY A 13 -2.75 6.45 5.53
N GLU A 14 -3.10 5.28 6.07
CA GLU A 14 -2.14 4.19 6.33
C GLU A 14 -1.44 3.71 5.06
N VAL A 15 -2.18 3.53 3.96
CA VAL A 15 -1.60 3.14 2.66
C VAL A 15 -0.62 4.19 2.16
N ARG A 16 -0.95 5.47 2.29
CA ARG A 16 -0.06 6.57 1.86
C ARG A 16 1.22 6.62 2.68
N GLU A 17 1.11 6.41 3.99
CA GLU A 17 2.26 6.38 4.88
C GLU A 17 3.18 5.19 4.57
N ALA A 18 2.61 3.99 4.43
CA ALA A 18 3.36 2.79 4.08
C ALA A 18 4.03 2.91 2.70
N ALA A 19 3.33 3.48 1.71
CA ALA A 19 3.90 3.75 0.39
C ALA A 19 5.05 4.78 0.44
N ALA A 20 4.95 5.80 1.32
CA ALA A 20 6.03 6.75 1.52
C ALA A 20 7.27 6.07 2.14
N ARG A 21 7.09 5.18 3.12
CA ARG A 21 8.18 4.37 3.70
C ARG A 21 8.83 3.47 2.66
N HIS A 22 8.03 2.75 1.87
CA HIS A 22 8.51 1.90 0.79
C HIS A 22 9.31 2.68 -0.26
N LYS A 23 8.85 3.87 -0.64
CA LYS A 23 9.59 4.76 -1.53
C LYS A 23 10.95 5.16 -0.97
N VAL A 24 11.03 5.45 0.33
CA VAL A 24 12.29 5.80 1.00
C VAL A 24 13.22 4.58 1.06
N SER A 25 12.72 3.41 1.46
CA SER A 25 13.53 2.19 1.54
C SER A 25 14.04 1.75 0.17
N TRP A 26 13.26 1.96 -0.89
CA TRP A 26 13.72 1.74 -2.27
C TRP A 26 14.90 2.64 -2.62
N GLY A 27 14.89 3.91 -2.18
CA GLY A 27 16.02 4.82 -2.36
C GLY A 27 17.26 4.44 -1.54
N LEU A 28 17.09 3.70 -0.44
CA LEU A 28 18.21 3.12 0.31
C LEU A 28 18.79 1.89 -0.42
N LEU A 29 17.92 1.01 -0.93
CA LEU A 29 18.31 -0.19 -1.67
C LEU A 29 18.98 0.17 -3.00
N VAL A 30 18.46 1.17 -3.71
CA VAL A 30 18.97 1.61 -5.03
C VAL A 30 19.34 3.10 -4.95
N PRO A 31 20.46 3.45 -4.30
CA PRO A 31 20.86 4.84 -4.11
C PRO A 31 21.30 5.50 -5.43
N SER A 32 21.64 4.71 -6.45
CA SER A 32 21.91 5.18 -7.81
C SER A 32 21.56 4.10 -8.85
N PRO A 33 21.41 4.45 -10.14
CA PRO A 33 21.02 3.49 -11.19
C PRO A 33 21.98 2.30 -11.40
N HIS A 34 23.18 2.34 -10.84
CA HIS A 34 24.22 1.33 -11.02
C HIS A 34 24.68 0.68 -9.70
N VAL A 35 24.02 1.01 -8.59
CA VAL A 35 24.39 0.53 -7.25
C VAL A 35 23.17 -0.06 -6.57
N VAL A 36 23.35 -1.25 -6.01
CA VAL A 36 22.38 -1.90 -5.14
C VAL A 36 23.04 -2.14 -3.79
N ASP A 37 22.45 -1.63 -2.71
CA ASP A 37 22.90 -1.85 -1.34
C ASP A 37 22.13 -3.02 -0.72
N LEU A 38 22.73 -4.20 -0.74
CA LEU A 38 22.13 -5.42 -0.17
C LEU A 38 21.96 -5.34 1.36
N GLY A 39 22.66 -4.42 2.05
CA GLY A 39 22.44 -4.17 3.47
C GLY A 39 21.07 -3.54 3.75
N ALA A 40 20.48 -2.87 2.76
CA ALA A 40 19.16 -2.27 2.82
C ALA A 40 18.03 -3.18 2.28
N GLU A 41 18.36 -4.36 1.73
CA GLU A 41 17.39 -5.30 1.13
C GLU A 41 16.30 -5.70 2.14
N HIS A 42 16.69 -6.07 3.36
CA HIS A 42 15.73 -6.45 4.39
C HIS A 42 14.79 -5.30 4.79
N ILE A 43 15.30 -4.07 4.80
CA ILE A 43 14.50 -2.88 5.13
C ILE A 43 13.48 -2.60 4.03
N GLU A 44 13.89 -2.76 2.76
CA GLU A 44 13.00 -2.58 1.62
C GLU A 44 11.92 -3.65 1.55
N GLU A 45 12.28 -4.92 1.77
CA GLU A 45 11.32 -6.04 1.79
C GLU A 45 10.27 -5.86 2.89
N MET A 46 10.69 -5.47 4.10
CA MET A 46 9.75 -5.17 5.19
C MET A 46 8.80 -4.02 4.83
N ALA A 47 9.33 -2.93 4.27
CA ALA A 47 8.52 -1.78 3.88
C ALA A 47 7.56 -2.12 2.72
N TYR A 48 7.98 -2.98 1.79
CA TYR A 48 7.12 -3.49 0.73
C TYR A 48 5.98 -4.33 1.29
N GLN A 49 6.28 -5.26 2.19
CA GLN A 49 5.29 -6.11 2.85
C GLN A 49 4.26 -5.29 3.64
N ASP A 50 4.72 -4.29 4.42
CA ASP A 50 3.84 -3.35 5.13
C ASP A 50 2.89 -2.61 4.18
N MET A 51 3.40 -2.12 3.05
CA MET A 51 2.59 -1.45 2.04
C MET A 51 1.57 -2.42 1.41
N ALA A 52 1.98 -3.65 1.11
CA ALA A 52 1.09 -4.66 0.54
C ALA A 52 -0.05 -5.02 1.51
N ASP A 53 0.26 -5.15 2.79
CA ASP A 53 -0.73 -5.45 3.84
C ASP A 53 -1.69 -4.27 4.08
N ALA A 54 -1.20 -3.03 4.07
CA ALA A 54 -2.05 -1.83 4.11
C ALA A 54 -3.01 -1.77 2.91
N LYS A 55 -2.50 -2.02 1.69
CA LYS A 55 -3.33 -2.07 0.46
C LYS A 55 -4.37 -3.18 0.53
N ARG A 56 -4.01 -4.36 1.07
CA ARG A 56 -4.97 -5.45 1.30
C ARG A 56 -6.11 -4.99 2.21
N ARG A 57 -5.80 -4.41 3.37
CA ARG A 57 -6.82 -3.94 4.32
C ARG A 57 -7.77 -2.91 3.70
N LEU A 58 -7.24 -1.94 2.95
CA LEU A 58 -8.08 -0.97 2.24
C LEU A 58 -8.99 -1.64 1.20
N ARG A 59 -8.45 -2.54 0.39
CA ARG A 59 -9.23 -3.29 -0.59
C ARG A 59 -10.35 -4.09 0.08
N ASP A 60 -10.03 -4.81 1.15
CA ASP A 60 -10.98 -5.68 1.84
C ASP A 60 -12.12 -4.84 2.45
N HIS A 61 -11.81 -3.67 3.02
CA HIS A 61 -12.81 -2.70 3.49
C HIS A 61 -13.71 -2.18 2.36
N ILE A 62 -13.15 -1.83 1.19
CA ILE A 62 -13.95 -1.39 0.03
C ILE A 62 -14.88 -2.51 -0.44
N CYS A 63 -14.36 -3.72 -0.61
CA CYS A 63 -15.14 -4.88 -1.02
C CYS A 63 -16.30 -5.15 -0.05
N ALA A 64 -16.04 -5.12 1.26
CA ALA A 64 -17.06 -5.32 2.29
C ALA A 64 -18.11 -4.20 2.29
N THR A 65 -17.68 -2.94 2.13
CA THR A 65 -18.55 -1.77 2.15
C THR A 65 -19.52 -1.74 0.97
N TYR A 66 -19.05 -2.08 -0.22
CA TYR A 66 -19.84 -2.00 -1.45
C TYR A 66 -20.40 -3.35 -1.91
N GLY A 67 -20.10 -4.44 -1.21
CA GLY A 67 -20.56 -5.78 -1.56
C GLY A 67 -20.00 -6.29 -2.88
N ILE A 68 -18.79 -5.86 -3.25
CA ILE A 68 -18.12 -6.22 -4.51
C ILE A 68 -16.90 -7.11 -4.24
N THR A 69 -16.51 -7.87 -5.25
CA THR A 69 -15.29 -8.68 -5.25
C THR A 69 -14.05 -7.84 -5.59
N ALA A 70 -12.87 -8.38 -5.24
CA ALA A 70 -11.60 -7.77 -5.65
C ALA A 70 -11.44 -7.67 -7.18
N ALA A 71 -11.97 -8.64 -7.93
CA ALA A 71 -11.91 -8.63 -9.39
C ALA A 71 -12.77 -7.50 -10.00
N GLU A 72 -13.97 -7.29 -9.45
CA GLU A 72 -14.85 -6.17 -9.83
C GLU A 72 -14.21 -4.83 -9.48
N LEU A 73 -13.62 -4.71 -8.28
CA LEU A 73 -12.88 -3.50 -7.90
C LEU A 73 -11.72 -3.19 -8.86
N CYS A 74 -10.91 -4.18 -9.22
CA CYS A 74 -9.81 -3.99 -10.18
C CYS A 74 -10.31 -3.58 -11.57
N SER A 75 -11.47 -4.11 -12.00
CA SER A 75 -12.08 -3.75 -13.27
C SER A 75 -12.53 -2.28 -13.28
N LEU A 76 -13.03 -1.77 -12.15
CA LEU A 76 -13.40 -0.36 -11.98
C LEU A 76 -12.19 0.58 -12.00
N ALA A 77 -11.06 0.15 -11.43
CA ALA A 77 -9.83 0.95 -11.39
C ALA A 77 -9.10 1.05 -12.75
N SER A 78 -9.50 0.23 -13.73
CA SER A 78 -8.92 0.18 -15.08
C SER A 78 -9.70 1.00 -16.12
N LEU A 79 -10.78 1.67 -15.70
CA LEU A 79 -11.59 2.60 -16.50
C LEU A 79 -11.04 4.03 -16.37
#